data_AF-A0A943YHS3-F1
#
_entry.id   AF-A0A943YHS3-F1
#
_cell.length_a   1.000
_cell.length_b   1.000
_cell.length_c   1.000
_cell.angle_alpha   90.00
_cell.angle_beta   90.00
_cell.angle_gamma   90.00
#
_symmetry.space_group_name_H-M   'P 1'
#
loop_
_entity.id
_entity.type
_entity.pdbx_description
1 polymer ?
#
loop_
_entity_poly.entity_id
_entity_poly.type
_entity_poly.pdbx_seq_one_letter_code
_entity_poly.pdbx_strand_id
1 'polypeptide(L)'
;MQTTISMAATTVPRVAYPYKTRNGGATVTIFVPYNCHNHCPFCINKAEYEDMTGFSEEAICRSIRLMDSITPSCDFVFTGGEPFADMESLQRMLDCIPVTHKVYINTTLPVFETQTEDDIVAFTQRNRHKITCINVSRHMQHYVEESNDQLLTRLAVPFRINCVLYKKYPVDQIKPYLERFIKLEGASIQFRFDYTETTPENLYEEENDQILHDLKNIAEYTGLDGCRMRCGFHFDYQGMELTYHKTLPYSTVIERDEKDGKNYDILYDILIKQNGAIHSDWDGTPLDLEAYRKVVFEPYDLRWIQPSRTGIGKHLPFLKTACAVFH
;
A
#
# COMPACT_ATOMS: atom_id res chain seq x y z
N MET A 1 6.25 25.90 13.83
CA MET A 1 7.16 25.96 12.66
C MET A 1 6.97 24.67 11.89
N GLN A 2 6.20 24.73 10.80
CA GLN A 2 6.01 23.59 9.89
C GLN A 2 7.31 23.41 9.13
N THR A 3 8.00 22.30 9.38
CA THR A 3 9.11 21.88 8.53
C THR A 3 8.50 21.29 7.27
N THR A 4 8.32 22.14 6.26
CA THR A 4 8.00 21.69 4.90
C THR A 4 9.21 20.90 4.42
N ILE A 5 9.16 19.57 4.50
CA ILE A 5 10.10 18.73 3.76
C ILE A 5 9.68 18.87 2.30
N SER A 6 10.23 19.88 1.64
CA SER A 6 10.41 19.85 0.20
C SER A 6 11.26 18.60 -0.07
N MET A 7 10.66 17.56 -0.64
CA MET A 7 11.44 16.57 -1.37
C MET A 7 12.05 17.32 -2.55
N ALA A 8 13.18 17.97 -2.29
CA ALA A 8 13.94 18.67 -3.30
C ALA A 8 14.30 17.60 -4.34
N ALA A 9 13.64 17.66 -5.49
CA ALA A 9 14.05 16.94 -6.68
C ALA A 9 15.56 17.12 -6.79
N THR A 10 16.29 16.03 -6.60
CA THR A 10 17.74 16.09 -6.47
C THR A 10 18.24 16.61 -7.81
N THR A 11 18.82 17.81 -7.84
CA THR A 11 19.28 18.49 -9.07
C THR A 11 20.50 17.83 -9.71
N VAL A 12 20.89 16.65 -9.21
CA VAL A 12 21.90 15.78 -9.80
C VAL A 12 21.19 14.94 -10.88
N PRO A 13 21.62 15.01 -12.15
CA PRO A 13 21.06 14.14 -13.19
C PRO A 13 21.21 12.67 -12.76
N ARG A 14 20.09 12.01 -12.50
CA ARG A 14 20.08 10.58 -12.21
C ARG A 14 20.65 9.85 -13.42
N VAL A 15 21.66 9.01 -13.19
CA VAL A 15 22.14 8.09 -14.22
C VAL A 15 21.05 7.06 -14.45
N ALA A 16 20.45 7.05 -15.65
CA ALA A 16 19.42 6.08 -16.00
C ALA A 16 20.06 4.71 -16.24
N TYR A 17 19.59 3.70 -15.51
CA TYR A 17 19.99 2.32 -15.70
C TYR A 17 18.85 1.52 -16.36
N PRO A 18 19.14 0.37 -16.99
CA PRO A 18 18.08 -0.54 -17.41
C PRO A 18 17.19 -0.92 -16.23
N TYR A 19 15.89 -1.09 -16.49
CA TYR A 19 14.96 -1.49 -15.44
C TYR A 19 15.01 -2.98 -15.16
N LYS A 20 14.79 -3.32 -13.89
CA LYS A 20 14.48 -4.68 -13.45
C LYS A 20 13.27 -4.66 -12.51
N THR A 21 12.46 -5.70 -12.51
CA THR A 21 11.35 -5.83 -11.55
C THR A 21 11.01 -7.29 -11.29
N ARG A 22 10.17 -7.56 -10.28
CA ARG A 22 9.72 -8.92 -9.96
C ARG A 22 8.93 -9.54 -11.12
N ASN A 23 8.91 -10.87 -11.19
CA ASN A 23 8.00 -11.61 -12.06
C ASN A 23 6.57 -11.12 -11.86
N GLY A 24 5.92 -10.74 -12.95
CA GLY A 24 4.59 -10.15 -12.96
C GLY A 24 4.58 -8.61 -13.02
N GLY A 25 5.71 -7.94 -12.78
CA GLY A 25 5.83 -6.49 -12.89
C GLY A 25 5.84 -5.75 -11.56
N ALA A 26 6.27 -4.47 -11.59
CA ALA A 26 6.14 -3.57 -10.46
C ALA A 26 4.66 -3.31 -10.16
N THR A 27 4.33 -3.03 -8.90
CA THR A 27 2.96 -2.64 -8.52
C THR A 27 2.64 -1.31 -9.18
N VAL A 28 1.42 -1.11 -9.66
CA VAL A 28 0.98 0.16 -10.23
C VAL A 28 0.06 0.86 -9.23
N THR A 29 0.58 1.93 -8.63
CA THR A 29 -0.12 2.75 -7.64
C THR A 29 -0.80 3.94 -8.34
N ILE A 30 -2.13 3.99 -8.30
CA ILE A 30 -2.96 4.99 -8.95
C ILE A 30 -3.39 6.04 -7.92
N PHE A 31 -3.08 7.29 -8.20
CA PHE A 31 -3.47 8.45 -7.39
C PHE A 31 -4.80 9.00 -7.89
N VAL A 32 -5.85 8.85 -7.09
CA VAL A 32 -7.13 9.51 -7.35
C VAL A 32 -7.08 10.97 -6.88
N PRO A 33 -7.80 11.91 -7.53
CA PRO A 33 -7.67 13.34 -7.24
C PRO A 33 -8.47 13.82 -6.03
N TYR A 34 -9.36 12.99 -5.49
CA TYR A 34 -10.40 13.47 -4.59
C TYR A 34 -9.85 13.75 -3.20
N ASN A 35 -9.97 14.98 -2.72
CA ASN A 35 -9.51 15.33 -1.38
C ASN A 35 -10.22 14.45 -0.33
N CYS A 36 -9.45 13.74 0.48
CA CYS A 36 -10.00 12.90 1.55
C CYS A 36 -10.56 13.69 2.74
N HIS A 37 -10.48 15.02 2.72
CA HIS A 37 -10.88 15.97 3.78
C HIS A 37 -10.17 15.78 5.14
N ASN A 38 -9.39 14.72 5.30
CA ASN A 38 -8.63 14.40 6.50
C ASN A 38 -7.33 15.21 6.57
N HIS A 39 -6.91 15.58 7.78
CA HIS A 39 -5.73 16.41 8.03
C HIS A 39 -4.63 15.61 8.75
N CYS A 40 -4.36 14.41 8.25
CA CYS A 40 -3.36 13.51 8.82
C CYS A 40 -1.96 14.13 8.73
N PRO A 41 -1.21 14.23 9.86
CA PRO A 41 0.10 14.90 9.88
C PRO A 41 1.20 14.15 9.11
N PHE A 42 0.97 12.87 8.78
CA PHE A 42 1.88 12.00 8.02
C PHE A 42 1.49 11.90 6.53
N CYS A 43 0.45 12.61 6.08
CA CYS A 43 0.06 12.59 4.67
C CYS A 43 0.97 13.54 3.86
N ILE A 44 1.98 12.99 3.17
CA ILE A 44 2.92 13.79 2.37
C ILE A 44 2.35 14.24 1.02
N ASN A 45 1.34 13.52 0.51
CA ASN A 45 0.77 13.78 -0.81
C ASN A 45 -0.43 14.74 -0.75
N LYS A 46 -0.74 15.34 0.41
CA LYS A 46 -1.92 16.20 0.58
C LYS A 46 -1.94 17.36 -0.43
N ALA A 47 -0.78 17.97 -0.67
CA ALA A 47 -0.62 19.04 -1.64
C ALA A 47 -1.00 18.62 -3.08
N GLU A 48 -0.86 17.33 -3.43
CA GLU A 48 -1.23 16.85 -4.75
C GLU A 48 -2.75 16.87 -4.98
N TYR A 49 -3.58 16.67 -3.93
CA TYR A 49 -5.05 16.66 -4.05
C TYR A 49 -5.69 18.00 -3.68
N GLU A 50 -4.89 18.98 -3.25
CA GLU A 50 -5.35 20.35 -3.04
C GLU A 50 -5.46 21.12 -4.37
N ASP A 51 -4.67 20.73 -5.38
CA ASP A 51 -4.73 21.27 -6.73
C ASP A 51 -5.20 20.20 -7.73
N MET A 52 -6.47 20.26 -8.11
CA MET A 52 -7.05 19.37 -9.14
C MET A 52 -6.76 19.85 -10.57
N THR A 53 -5.95 20.89 -10.76
CA THR A 53 -5.62 21.41 -12.09
C THR A 53 -4.89 20.34 -12.91
N GLY A 54 -5.45 19.99 -14.07
CA GLY A 54 -4.89 18.98 -14.95
C GLY A 54 -5.29 17.54 -14.61
N PHE A 55 -6.19 17.32 -13.64
CA PHE A 55 -6.80 16.01 -13.44
C PHE A 55 -7.43 15.50 -14.75
N SER A 56 -7.22 14.22 -15.04
CA SER A 56 -7.85 13.56 -16.17
C SER A 56 -8.05 12.08 -15.90
N GLU A 57 -9.28 11.70 -15.55
CA GLU A 57 -9.70 10.30 -15.46
C GLU A 57 -9.38 9.54 -16.75
N GLU A 58 -9.64 10.15 -17.91
CA GLU A 58 -9.38 9.52 -19.20
C GLU A 58 -7.88 9.23 -19.38
N ALA A 59 -7.01 10.15 -18.96
CA ALA A 59 -5.57 9.93 -18.97
C ALA A 59 -5.14 8.82 -18.01
N ILE A 60 -5.70 8.78 -16.80
CA ILE A 60 -5.46 7.67 -15.86
C ILE A 60 -5.89 6.34 -16.49
N CYS A 61 -7.08 6.26 -17.08
CA CYS A 61 -7.57 5.06 -17.76
C CYS A 61 -6.67 4.64 -18.93
N ARG A 62 -6.11 5.58 -19.70
CA ARG A 62 -5.12 5.28 -20.75
C ARG A 62 -3.84 4.72 -20.14
N SER A 63 -3.36 5.30 -19.05
CA SER A 63 -2.15 4.83 -18.36
C SER A 63 -2.33 3.45 -17.73
N ILE A 64 -3.51 3.15 -17.17
CA ILE A 64 -3.86 1.80 -16.70
C ILE A 64 -3.74 0.78 -17.82
N ARG A 65 -4.39 1.03 -18.97
CA ARG A 65 -4.33 0.13 -20.14
C ARG A 65 -2.92 -0.02 -20.70
N LEU A 66 -2.14 1.06 -20.67
CA LEU A 66 -0.74 1.02 -21.08
C LEU A 66 0.07 0.12 -20.14
N MET A 67 -0.10 0.25 -18.83
CA MET A 67 0.63 -0.57 -17.86
C MET A 67 0.23 -2.05 -17.92
N ASP A 68 -1.06 -2.36 -18.08
CA ASP A 68 -1.55 -3.71 -18.39
C ASP A 68 -0.86 -4.28 -19.63
N SER A 69 -0.77 -3.50 -20.72
CA SER A 69 -0.15 -3.96 -21.96
C SER A 69 1.34 -4.33 -21.82
N ILE A 70 2.06 -3.76 -20.85
CA ILE A 70 3.48 -4.04 -20.59
C ILE A 70 3.66 -5.14 -19.55
N THR A 71 2.87 -5.12 -18.48
CA THR A 71 2.93 -6.08 -17.37
C THR A 71 1.52 -6.59 -17.02
N PRO A 72 0.99 -7.60 -17.75
CA PRO A 72 -0.43 -8.00 -17.72
C PRO A 72 -0.86 -8.79 -16.48
N SER A 73 0.03 -8.90 -15.49
CA SER A 73 -0.22 -9.63 -14.25
C SER A 73 0.35 -8.91 -13.02
N CYS A 74 0.64 -7.60 -13.15
CA CYS A 74 1.08 -6.79 -12.01
C CYS A 74 -0.10 -6.50 -11.06
N ASP A 75 0.19 -5.98 -9.87
CA ASP A 75 -0.83 -5.58 -8.91
C ASP A 75 -1.17 -4.09 -9.11
N PHE A 76 -2.44 -3.71 -9.03
CA PHE A 76 -2.89 -2.32 -9.02
C PHE A 76 -3.35 -1.89 -7.63
N VAL A 77 -3.01 -0.67 -7.22
CA VAL A 77 -3.41 -0.09 -5.94
C VAL A 77 -4.02 1.28 -6.16
N PHE A 78 -5.31 1.45 -5.87
CA PHE A 78 -5.92 2.78 -5.80
C PHE A 78 -5.61 3.41 -4.44
N THR A 79 -5.12 4.65 -4.46
CA THR A 79 -4.74 5.38 -3.26
C THR A 79 -4.79 6.88 -3.51
N GLY A 80 -4.34 7.64 -2.53
CA GLY A 80 -3.94 9.01 -2.68
C GLY A 80 -4.85 9.93 -1.88
N GLY A 81 -5.81 10.54 -2.59
CA GLY A 81 -6.95 11.17 -1.99
C GLY A 81 -7.91 10.13 -1.37
N GLU A 82 -9.19 10.20 -1.71
CA GLU A 82 -10.19 9.21 -1.31
C GLU A 82 -10.83 8.53 -2.52
N PRO A 83 -10.47 7.26 -2.83
CA PRO A 83 -11.01 6.53 -3.98
C PRO A 83 -12.54 6.43 -4.01
N PHE A 84 -13.20 6.35 -2.84
CA PHE A 84 -14.65 6.23 -2.76
C PHE A 84 -15.40 7.57 -2.87
N ALA A 85 -14.70 8.70 -2.98
CA ALA A 85 -15.35 10.01 -3.12
C ALA A 85 -16.10 10.17 -4.46
N ASP A 86 -15.70 9.44 -5.49
CA ASP A 86 -16.40 9.35 -6.78
C ASP A 86 -16.41 7.89 -7.26
N MET A 87 -17.47 7.18 -6.89
CA MET A 87 -17.61 5.76 -7.21
C MET A 87 -17.79 5.50 -8.70
N GLU A 88 -18.34 6.45 -9.45
CA GLU A 88 -18.49 6.27 -10.89
C GLU A 88 -17.14 6.34 -11.58
N SER A 89 -16.29 7.29 -11.19
CA SER A 89 -14.92 7.38 -11.67
C SER A 89 -14.10 6.17 -11.27
N LEU A 90 -14.19 5.75 -10.00
CA LEU A 90 -13.54 4.54 -9.52
C LEU A 90 -13.99 3.31 -10.31
N GLN A 91 -15.28 3.18 -10.63
CA GLN A 91 -15.78 2.09 -11.47
C GLN A 91 -15.19 2.13 -12.88
N ARG A 92 -15.14 3.30 -13.54
CA ARG A 92 -14.57 3.44 -14.89
C ARG A 92 -13.07 3.08 -14.92
N MET A 93 -12.32 3.50 -13.90
CA MET A 93 -10.91 3.13 -13.75
C MET A 93 -10.75 1.62 -13.45
N LEU A 94 -11.58 1.07 -12.56
CA LEU A 94 -11.60 -0.37 -12.30
C LEU A 94 -11.88 -1.12 -13.58
N ASP A 95 -12.90 -0.77 -14.37
CA ASP A 95 -13.29 -1.44 -15.62
C ASP A 95 -12.13 -1.52 -16.65
N CYS A 96 -11.14 -0.64 -16.56
CA CYS A 96 -9.93 -0.68 -17.39
C CYS A 96 -8.90 -1.75 -16.98
N ILE A 97 -8.96 -2.28 -15.77
CA ILE A 97 -8.02 -3.28 -15.25
C ILE A 97 -8.55 -4.69 -15.55
N PRO A 98 -7.84 -5.55 -16.28
CA PRO A 98 -8.27 -6.96 -16.44
C PRO A 98 -8.26 -7.77 -15.14
N VAL A 99 -9.02 -8.87 -15.10
CA VAL A 99 -9.09 -9.78 -13.92
C VAL A 99 -7.80 -10.60 -13.70
N THR A 100 -6.81 -10.49 -14.59
CA THR A 100 -5.48 -11.08 -14.42
C THR A 100 -4.66 -10.37 -13.35
N HIS A 101 -5.05 -9.15 -12.98
CA HIS A 101 -4.41 -8.36 -11.94
C HIS A 101 -5.10 -8.56 -10.59
N LYS A 102 -4.33 -8.38 -9.51
CA LYS A 102 -4.91 -8.13 -8.19
C LYS A 102 -5.14 -6.63 -8.03
N VAL A 103 -6.26 -6.26 -7.41
CA VAL A 103 -6.60 -4.85 -7.17
C VAL A 103 -6.79 -4.59 -5.68
N TYR A 104 -6.08 -3.59 -5.19
CA TYR A 104 -6.19 -3.11 -3.82
C TYR A 104 -6.72 -1.68 -3.80
N ILE A 105 -7.46 -1.32 -2.76
CA ILE A 105 -7.96 0.04 -2.58
C ILE A 105 -7.60 0.51 -1.16
N ASN A 106 -6.82 1.58 -1.06
CA ASN A 106 -6.51 2.25 0.20
C ASN A 106 -7.50 3.40 0.37
N THR A 107 -8.23 3.41 1.49
CA THR A 107 -9.34 4.34 1.69
C THR A 107 -9.61 4.51 3.19
N THR A 108 -10.20 5.64 3.61
CA THR A 108 -10.79 5.75 4.95
C THR A 108 -12.21 5.21 5.02
N LEU A 109 -12.78 4.82 3.86
CA LEU A 109 -14.18 4.50 3.63
C LEU A 109 -15.12 5.56 4.25
N PRO A 110 -14.96 6.86 3.97
CA PRO A 110 -15.88 7.85 4.51
C PRO A 110 -17.26 7.68 3.85
N VAL A 111 -18.32 7.90 4.63
CA VAL A 111 -19.69 7.97 4.11
C VAL A 111 -19.97 9.45 3.84
N PHE A 112 -20.26 9.78 2.58
CA PHE A 112 -20.56 11.16 2.17
C PHE A 112 -22.06 11.44 2.20
N GLU A 113 -22.48 12.71 2.25
CA GLU A 113 -23.92 13.06 2.19
C GLU A 113 -24.66 12.45 0.99
N THR A 114 -23.93 12.21 -0.11
CA THR A 114 -24.44 11.67 -1.37
C THR A 114 -24.24 10.16 -1.54
N GLN A 115 -23.63 9.47 -0.57
CA GLN A 115 -23.29 8.05 -0.65
C GLN A 115 -23.67 7.36 0.65
N THR A 116 -24.49 6.32 0.57
CA THR A 116 -24.87 5.53 1.75
C THR A 116 -23.91 4.35 1.97
N GLU A 117 -23.95 3.77 3.18
CA GLU A 117 -23.29 2.49 3.45
C GLU A 117 -23.72 1.37 2.47
N ASP A 118 -24.99 1.36 2.08
CA ASP A 118 -25.56 0.37 1.16
C ASP A 118 -24.97 0.49 -0.25
N ASP A 119 -24.66 1.72 -0.69
CA ASP A 119 -24.01 1.96 -1.97
C ASP A 119 -22.59 1.36 -1.99
N ILE A 120 -21.83 1.56 -0.91
CA ILE A 120 -20.49 0.96 -0.75
C ILE A 120 -20.58 -0.57 -0.79
N VAL A 121 -21.53 -1.15 -0.04
CA VAL A 121 -21.75 -2.61 -0.05
C VAL A 121 -22.12 -3.10 -1.45
N ALA A 122 -23.04 -2.44 -2.14
CA ALA A 122 -23.43 -2.79 -3.50
C ALA A 122 -22.25 -2.73 -4.49
N PHE A 123 -21.39 -1.72 -4.36
CA PHE A 123 -20.19 -1.59 -5.17
C PHE A 123 -19.18 -2.72 -4.91
N THR A 124 -18.92 -3.05 -3.64
CA THR A 124 -18.04 -4.19 -3.33
C THR A 124 -18.62 -5.50 -3.84
N GLN A 125 -19.95 -5.70 -3.75
CA GLN A 125 -20.62 -6.89 -4.26
C GLN A 125 -20.51 -7.02 -5.78
N ARG A 126 -20.72 -5.91 -6.51
CA ARG A 126 -20.53 -5.85 -7.97
C ARG A 126 -19.11 -6.21 -8.38
N ASN A 127 -18.11 -5.71 -7.65
CA ASN A 127 -16.70 -5.82 -7.99
C ASN A 127 -15.95 -6.94 -7.23
N ARG A 128 -16.66 -7.84 -6.53
CA ARG A 128 -16.06 -8.88 -5.68
C ARG A 128 -15.09 -9.84 -6.37
N HIS A 129 -15.24 -9.99 -7.68
CA HIS A 129 -14.40 -10.85 -8.52
C HIS A 129 -13.09 -10.16 -8.95
N LYS A 130 -12.93 -8.88 -8.61
CA LYS A 130 -11.87 -8.00 -9.11
C LYS A 130 -11.08 -7.33 -8.00
N ILE A 131 -11.77 -6.87 -6.95
CA ILE A 131 -11.13 -6.27 -5.78
C ILE A 131 -10.60 -7.40 -4.89
N THR A 132 -9.29 -7.42 -4.73
CA THR A 132 -8.57 -8.39 -3.93
C THR A 132 -8.68 -8.07 -2.44
N CYS A 133 -8.48 -6.82 -2.05
CA CYS A 133 -8.62 -6.37 -0.67
C CYS A 133 -8.79 -4.85 -0.57
N ILE A 134 -9.59 -4.39 0.38
CA ILE A 134 -9.69 -2.97 0.76
C ILE A 134 -8.86 -2.75 2.02
N ASN A 135 -7.84 -1.89 1.94
CA ASN A 135 -7.07 -1.46 3.12
C ASN A 135 -7.74 -0.22 3.70
N VAL A 136 -8.37 -0.40 4.85
CA VAL A 136 -9.19 0.61 5.53
C VAL A 136 -8.34 1.32 6.58
N SER A 137 -8.08 2.60 6.36
CA SER A 137 -7.34 3.42 7.30
C SER A 137 -8.17 3.69 8.56
N ARG A 138 -7.66 3.28 9.72
CA ARG A 138 -8.19 3.57 11.06
C ARG A 138 -7.03 3.93 11.94
N HIS A 139 -6.97 5.16 12.47
CA HIS A 139 -5.82 5.61 13.24
C HIS A 139 -6.16 5.63 14.73
N MET A 140 -5.18 5.35 15.58
CA MET A 140 -5.36 5.36 17.05
C MET A 140 -5.69 6.76 17.59
N GLN A 141 -5.34 7.80 16.85
CA GLN A 141 -5.72 9.17 17.14
C GLN A 141 -6.68 9.65 16.05
N HIS A 142 -7.71 10.40 16.44
CA HIS A 142 -8.71 10.92 15.52
C HIS A 142 -8.11 12.01 14.62
N TYR A 143 -7.65 11.59 13.45
CA TYR A 143 -7.21 12.47 12.35
C TYR A 143 -8.18 12.49 11.17
N VAL A 144 -9.19 11.61 11.21
CA VAL A 144 -10.02 11.19 10.08
C VAL A 144 -11.47 11.06 10.54
N GLU A 145 -12.41 11.43 9.68
CA GLU A 145 -13.82 11.03 9.83
C GLU A 145 -13.98 9.58 9.36
N GLU A 146 -14.23 8.67 10.30
CA GLU A 146 -14.30 7.22 10.05
C GLU A 146 -15.76 6.78 9.81
N SER A 147 -15.99 5.91 8.84
CA SER A 147 -17.25 5.15 8.79
C SER A 147 -17.38 4.22 10.00
N ASN A 148 -18.62 3.86 10.32
CA ASN A 148 -18.92 2.89 11.36
C ASN A 148 -18.25 1.55 11.06
N ASP A 149 -17.62 0.94 12.07
CA ASP A 149 -16.97 -0.37 11.93
C ASP A 149 -17.94 -1.48 11.49
N GLN A 150 -19.23 -1.34 11.80
CA GLN A 150 -20.27 -2.29 11.35
C GLN A 150 -20.34 -2.38 9.81
N LEU A 151 -20.03 -1.30 9.08
CA LEU A 151 -19.94 -1.33 7.61
C LEU A 151 -18.92 -2.37 7.14
N LEU A 152 -17.80 -2.53 7.85
CA LEU A 152 -16.71 -3.42 7.45
C LEU A 152 -17.17 -4.89 7.39
N THR A 153 -18.06 -5.28 8.32
CA THR A 153 -18.65 -6.63 8.35
C THR A 153 -19.57 -6.93 7.16
N ARG A 154 -19.99 -5.89 6.44
CA ARG A 154 -20.93 -5.97 5.32
C ARG A 154 -20.23 -5.92 3.97
N LEU A 155 -18.93 -5.62 3.92
CA LEU A 155 -18.17 -5.56 2.68
C LEU A 155 -18.16 -6.96 2.03
N ALA A 156 -18.46 -7.02 0.73
CA ALA A 156 -18.47 -8.27 -0.02
C ALA A 156 -17.06 -8.73 -0.44
N VAL A 157 -16.02 -8.03 0.01
CA VAL A 157 -14.63 -8.25 -0.32
C VAL A 157 -13.78 -8.26 0.94
N PRO A 158 -12.64 -8.99 0.92
CA PRO A 158 -11.60 -8.89 1.94
C PRO A 158 -11.30 -7.44 2.34
N PHE A 159 -11.16 -7.20 3.64
CA PHE A 159 -10.66 -5.93 4.16
C PHE A 159 -9.54 -6.15 5.16
N ARG A 160 -8.76 -5.10 5.37
CA ARG A 160 -7.71 -5.06 6.39
C ARG A 160 -7.63 -3.67 6.98
N ILE A 161 -7.51 -3.61 8.29
CA ILE A 161 -7.32 -2.35 9.00
C ILE A 161 -5.87 -1.91 8.83
N ASN A 162 -5.67 -0.65 8.48
CA ASN A 162 -4.35 -0.07 8.29
C ASN A 162 -4.15 1.11 9.25
N CYS A 163 -3.10 1.06 10.06
CA CYS A 163 -2.83 2.08 11.08
C CYS A 163 -1.36 2.49 11.08
N VAL A 164 -1.09 3.76 10.78
CA VAL A 164 0.25 4.33 10.98
C VAL A 164 0.44 4.61 12.48
N LEU A 165 1.46 4.02 13.09
CA LEU A 165 1.88 4.33 14.46
C LEU A 165 2.82 5.52 14.43
N TYR A 166 2.24 6.72 14.38
CA TYR A 166 2.98 7.97 14.16
C TYR A 166 3.54 8.56 15.47
N LYS A 167 4.85 8.85 15.50
CA LYS A 167 5.55 9.50 16.62
C LYS A 167 5.21 8.88 17.98
N LYS A 168 4.65 9.68 18.90
CA LYS A 168 4.18 9.25 20.22
C LYS A 168 2.76 8.69 20.09
N TYR A 169 2.63 7.48 19.55
CA TYR A 169 1.37 6.76 19.59
C TYR A 169 1.06 6.33 21.05
N PRO A 170 -0.21 6.31 21.45
CA PRO A 170 -0.59 5.93 22.81
C PRO A 170 -0.50 4.41 22.98
N VAL A 171 0.64 3.92 23.49
CA VAL A 171 0.94 2.49 23.66
C VAL A 171 -0.14 1.75 24.46
N ASP A 172 -0.65 2.38 25.51
CA ASP A 172 -1.72 1.86 26.37
C ASP A 172 -3.04 1.64 25.62
N GLN A 173 -3.23 2.33 24.49
CA GLN A 173 -4.40 2.19 23.63
C GLN A 173 -4.25 1.12 22.54
N ILE A 174 -3.06 0.50 22.37
CA ILE A 174 -2.90 -0.58 21.37
C ILE A 174 -3.87 -1.71 21.69
N LYS A 175 -3.88 -2.21 22.93
CA LYS A 175 -4.78 -3.30 23.31
C LYS A 175 -6.26 -2.95 23.12
N PRO A 176 -6.79 -1.82 23.63
CA PRO A 176 -8.15 -1.36 23.29
C PRO A 176 -8.43 -1.28 21.79
N TYR A 177 -7.46 -0.83 20.98
CA TYR A 177 -7.59 -0.78 19.53
C TYR A 177 -7.69 -2.18 18.90
N LEU A 178 -6.90 -3.15 19.35
CA LEU A 178 -7.01 -4.54 18.90
C LEU A 178 -8.38 -5.14 19.29
N GLU A 179 -8.85 -4.88 20.53
CA GLU A 179 -10.14 -5.34 21.04
C GLU A 179 -11.36 -4.72 20.32
N ARG A 180 -11.18 -3.57 19.66
CA ARG A 180 -12.19 -2.97 18.79
C ARG A 180 -12.42 -3.82 17.54
N PHE A 181 -11.34 -4.27 16.89
CA PHE A 181 -11.42 -4.92 15.58
C PHE A 181 -11.47 -6.45 15.62
N ILE A 182 -10.98 -7.11 16.69
CA ILE A 182 -11.06 -8.57 16.82
C ILE A 182 -12.51 -9.09 16.80
N LYS A 183 -13.47 -8.23 17.14
CA LYS A 183 -14.91 -8.53 17.11
C LYS A 183 -15.48 -8.58 15.68
N LEU A 184 -14.74 -8.07 14.70
CA LEU A 184 -15.13 -8.08 13.30
C LEU A 184 -14.54 -9.33 12.65
N GLU A 185 -15.42 -10.23 12.19
CA GLU A 185 -14.99 -11.46 11.54
C GLU A 185 -14.13 -11.15 10.29
N GLY A 186 -13.00 -11.85 10.16
CA GLY A 186 -12.08 -11.68 9.04
C GLY A 186 -11.19 -10.44 9.10
N ALA A 187 -11.28 -9.63 10.16
CA ALA A 187 -10.37 -8.50 10.34
C ALA A 187 -8.92 -8.96 10.54
N SER A 188 -8.01 -8.18 9.97
CA SER A 188 -6.57 -8.21 10.25
C SER A 188 -6.11 -6.77 10.42
N ILE A 189 -5.00 -6.56 11.13
CA ILE A 189 -4.45 -5.22 11.36
C ILE A 189 -3.03 -5.15 10.82
N GLN A 190 -2.79 -4.13 10.00
CA GLN A 190 -1.47 -3.74 9.55
C GLN A 190 -1.07 -2.43 10.22
N PHE A 191 -0.13 -2.53 11.16
CA PHE A 191 0.58 -1.37 11.67
C PHE A 191 1.69 -0.95 10.71
N ARG A 192 1.84 0.34 10.50
CA ARG A 192 2.90 0.91 9.67
C ARG A 192 3.81 1.78 10.51
N PHE A 193 5.12 1.59 10.34
CA PHE A 193 6.10 2.60 10.74
C PHE A 193 5.96 3.83 9.84
N ASP A 194 6.40 4.99 10.34
CA ASP A 194 6.51 6.17 9.51
C ASP A 194 7.58 5.94 8.44
N TYR A 195 7.17 5.78 7.19
CA TYR A 195 8.08 5.53 6.08
C TYR A 195 9.02 6.73 5.85
N THR A 196 8.64 7.94 6.26
CA THR A 196 9.52 9.12 6.17
C THR A 196 10.72 9.05 7.11
N GLU A 197 10.63 8.21 8.15
CA GLU A 197 11.71 7.90 9.10
C GLU A 197 12.37 6.54 8.82
N THR A 198 11.95 5.81 7.79
CA THR A 198 12.55 4.50 7.44
C THR A 198 13.82 4.70 6.62
N THR A 199 14.89 4.02 7.02
CA THR A 199 16.18 3.99 6.34
C THR A 199 16.62 2.54 6.09
N PRO A 200 17.58 2.28 5.20
CA PRO A 200 18.13 0.93 5.02
C PRO A 200 18.64 0.31 6.32
N GLU A 201 19.21 1.13 7.21
CA GLU A 201 19.79 0.69 8.47
C GLU A 201 18.71 0.28 9.49
N ASN A 202 17.58 0.99 9.55
CA ASN A 202 16.52 0.69 10.51
C ASN A 202 15.43 -0.26 9.97
N LEU A 203 15.47 -0.59 8.68
CA LEU A 203 14.45 -1.41 8.00
C LEU A 203 14.24 -2.76 8.67
N TYR A 204 15.32 -3.40 9.13
CA TYR A 204 15.28 -4.71 9.82
C TYR A 204 15.76 -4.63 11.26
N GLU A 205 15.98 -3.42 11.78
CA GLU A 205 16.44 -3.23 13.14
C GLU A 205 15.33 -3.63 14.13
N GLU A 206 15.71 -4.46 15.11
CA GLU A 206 14.81 -4.98 16.14
C GLU A 206 15.15 -4.50 17.55
N GLU A 207 16.43 -4.22 17.84
CA GLU A 207 16.93 -4.04 19.21
C GLU A 207 16.52 -2.70 19.83
N ASN A 208 16.33 -1.66 19.02
CA ASN A 208 15.95 -0.32 19.46
C ASN A 208 14.57 0.09 18.91
N ASP A 209 13.84 -0.86 18.33
CA ASP A 209 12.52 -0.64 17.80
C ASP A 209 11.45 -0.72 18.90
N GLN A 210 11.05 0.45 19.38
CA GLN A 210 10.03 0.58 20.43
C GLN A 210 8.67 0.01 20.01
N ILE A 211 8.26 0.17 18.74
CA ILE A 211 6.98 -0.35 18.26
C ILE A 211 7.00 -1.87 18.27
N LEU A 212 8.10 -2.46 17.78
CA LEU A 212 8.27 -3.90 17.80
C LEU A 212 8.23 -4.46 19.22
N HIS A 213 8.92 -3.80 20.16
CA HIS A 213 8.92 -4.19 21.57
C HIS A 213 7.53 -4.10 22.20
N ASP A 214 6.80 -3.01 21.96
CA ASP A 214 5.44 -2.83 22.48
C ASP A 214 4.51 -3.91 21.95
N LEU A 215 4.59 -4.23 20.66
CA LEU A 215 3.78 -5.29 20.04
C LEU A 215 4.15 -6.68 20.57
N LYS A 216 5.44 -6.99 20.74
CA LYS A 216 5.91 -8.25 21.36
C LYS A 216 5.40 -8.44 22.80
N ASN A 217 5.11 -7.35 23.52
CA ASN A 217 4.51 -7.40 24.86
C ASN A 217 2.99 -7.63 24.85
N ILE A 218 2.33 -7.40 23.71
CA ILE A 218 0.85 -7.43 23.60
C ILE A 218 0.35 -8.65 22.83
N ALA A 219 1.08 -9.10 21.81
CA ALA A 219 0.70 -10.18 20.91
C ALA A 219 1.84 -11.19 20.74
N GLU A 220 1.48 -12.43 20.36
CA GLU A 220 2.48 -13.48 20.14
C GLU A 220 3.23 -13.22 18.83
N TYR A 221 4.54 -13.04 18.89
CA TYR A 221 5.36 -12.88 17.69
C TYR A 221 5.51 -14.21 16.94
N THR A 222 5.18 -14.19 15.65
CA THR A 222 5.10 -15.42 14.83
C THR A 222 6.15 -15.50 13.74
N GLY A 223 6.73 -14.38 13.27
CA GLY A 223 7.82 -14.41 12.29
C GLY A 223 8.07 -13.07 11.60
N LEU A 224 9.05 -13.07 10.69
CA LEU A 224 9.49 -11.90 9.92
C LEU A 224 9.60 -12.30 8.45
N ASP A 225 8.98 -11.52 7.57
CA ASP A 225 9.28 -11.52 6.14
C ASP A 225 9.94 -10.21 5.71
N GLY A 226 10.53 -10.23 4.53
CA GLY A 226 11.02 -9.01 3.92
C GLY A 226 11.72 -9.19 2.58
N CYS A 227 11.97 -8.05 1.95
CA CYS A 227 12.72 -7.89 0.71
C CYS A 227 13.66 -6.67 0.80
N ARG A 228 14.31 -6.26 -0.29
CA ARG A 228 15.25 -5.13 -0.26
C ARG A 228 14.66 -3.82 0.25
N MET A 229 13.35 -3.59 0.06
CA MET A 229 12.70 -2.30 0.35
C MET A 229 11.74 -2.30 1.54
N ARG A 230 11.31 -3.47 2.03
CA ARG A 230 10.24 -3.59 3.04
C ARG A 230 10.42 -4.82 3.90
N CYS A 231 9.90 -4.77 5.12
CA CYS A 231 9.79 -5.92 6.02
C CYS A 231 8.41 -5.97 6.69
N GLY A 232 8.03 -7.15 7.18
CA GLY A 232 6.82 -7.38 7.95
C GLY A 232 7.09 -8.27 9.16
N PHE A 233 6.92 -7.72 10.36
CA PHE A 233 6.90 -8.47 11.61
C PHE A 233 5.46 -8.96 11.87
N HIS A 234 5.29 -10.25 12.03
CA HIS A 234 3.99 -10.90 12.13
C HIS A 234 3.69 -11.32 13.55
N PHE A 235 2.43 -11.16 13.96
CA PHE A 235 1.94 -11.52 15.28
C PHE A 235 0.57 -12.18 15.21
N ASP A 236 0.27 -12.99 16.22
CA ASP A 236 -1.08 -13.48 16.52
C ASP A 236 -1.60 -12.77 17.78
N TYR A 237 -2.77 -12.16 17.66
CA TYR A 237 -3.50 -11.63 18.80
C TYR A 237 -4.84 -12.34 18.93
N GLN A 238 -4.86 -13.41 19.72
CA GLN A 238 -6.05 -14.22 19.98
C GLN A 238 -6.71 -14.73 18.68
N GLY A 239 -5.90 -15.13 17.70
CA GLY A 239 -6.36 -15.60 16.39
C GLY A 239 -6.57 -14.51 15.33
N MET A 240 -6.41 -13.22 15.68
CA MET A 240 -6.37 -12.13 14.70
C MET A 240 -4.93 -11.88 14.24
N GLU A 241 -4.72 -11.88 12.93
CA GLU A 241 -3.42 -11.57 12.32
C GLU A 241 -3.06 -10.09 12.48
N LEU A 242 -1.87 -9.84 13.01
CA LEU A 242 -1.26 -8.51 13.01
C LEU A 242 0.03 -8.53 12.21
N THR A 243 0.25 -7.49 11.41
CA THR A 243 1.55 -7.24 10.78
C THR A 243 2.01 -5.84 11.13
N TYR A 244 3.24 -5.69 11.62
CA TYR A 244 3.92 -4.42 11.70
C TYR A 244 4.94 -4.32 10.57
N HIS A 245 4.78 -3.35 9.67
CA HIS A 245 5.69 -3.18 8.55
C HIS A 245 6.50 -1.90 8.60
N LYS A 246 7.67 -1.98 7.96
CA LYS A 246 8.52 -0.86 7.59
C LYS A 246 8.75 -0.91 6.08
N THR A 247 8.73 0.23 5.41
CA THR A 247 8.97 0.33 3.96
C THR A 247 9.78 1.59 3.69
N LEU A 248 10.79 1.49 2.82
CA LEU A 248 11.62 2.62 2.43
C LEU A 248 10.79 3.69 1.70
N PRO A 249 11.16 4.98 1.78
CA PRO A 249 10.39 6.10 1.21
C PRO A 249 10.57 6.25 -0.32
N TYR A 250 11.05 5.22 -1.00
CA TYR A 250 11.31 5.19 -2.44
C TYR A 250 10.93 3.84 -3.03
N SER A 251 10.63 3.83 -4.33
CA SER A 251 10.21 2.65 -5.08
C SER A 251 11.30 2.05 -5.96
N THR A 252 12.39 2.78 -6.19
CA THR A 252 13.53 2.28 -6.97
C THR A 252 14.75 2.01 -6.10
N VAL A 253 15.35 0.84 -6.27
CA VAL A 253 16.65 0.48 -5.69
C VAL A 253 17.67 0.34 -6.80
N ILE A 254 18.80 1.03 -6.69
CA ILE A 254 19.93 0.84 -7.61
C ILE A 254 20.79 -0.31 -7.08
N GLU A 255 20.93 -1.37 -7.87
CA GLU A 255 21.71 -2.55 -7.50
C GLU A 255 22.53 -3.05 -8.69
N ARG A 256 23.76 -3.50 -8.43
CA ARG A 256 24.60 -4.17 -9.42
C ARG A 256 24.24 -5.66 -9.47
N ASP A 257 23.81 -6.14 -10.63
CA ASP A 257 23.61 -7.58 -10.84
C ASP A 257 24.97 -8.28 -10.98
N GLU A 258 25.23 -9.27 -10.14
CA GLU A 258 26.48 -10.03 -10.17
C GLU A 258 26.62 -10.89 -11.44
N LYS A 259 25.51 -11.30 -12.07
CA LYS A 259 25.51 -12.21 -13.23
C LYS A 259 26.01 -11.53 -14.51
N ASP A 260 25.64 -10.27 -14.72
CA ASP A 260 26.03 -9.51 -15.92
C ASP A 260 26.85 -8.25 -15.62
N GLY A 261 27.08 -7.96 -14.34
CA GLY A 261 27.93 -6.89 -13.86
C GLY A 261 27.34 -5.48 -14.04
N LYS A 262 26.08 -5.35 -14.46
CA LYS A 262 25.42 -4.06 -14.72
C LYS A 262 24.66 -3.55 -13.50
N ASN A 263 24.56 -2.23 -13.38
CA ASN A 263 23.61 -1.60 -12.47
C ASN A 263 22.21 -1.61 -13.09
N TYR A 264 21.21 -1.85 -12.26
CA TYR A 264 19.80 -1.83 -12.61
C TYR A 264 19.04 -0.88 -11.69
N ASP A 265 18.05 -0.21 -12.25
CA ASP A 265 16.98 0.44 -11.52
C ASP A 265 15.91 -0.63 -11.21
N ILE A 266 15.95 -1.19 -9.99
CA ILE A 266 14.97 -2.20 -9.54
C ILE A 266 13.69 -1.51 -9.10
N LEU A 267 12.63 -1.66 -9.88
CA LEU A 267 11.32 -1.05 -9.66
C LEU A 267 10.42 -1.96 -8.83
N TYR A 268 9.93 -1.45 -7.70
CA TYR A 268 8.92 -2.14 -6.89
C TYR A 268 7.51 -1.61 -7.11
N ASP A 269 7.37 -0.29 -7.21
CA ASP A 269 6.12 0.38 -7.56
C ASP A 269 6.34 1.40 -8.69
N ILE A 270 5.31 1.60 -9.49
CA ILE A 270 5.16 2.61 -10.54
C ILE A 270 3.95 3.45 -10.17
N LEU A 271 4.03 4.76 -10.32
CA LEU A 271 2.97 5.67 -9.91
C LEU A 271 2.24 6.22 -11.14
N ILE A 272 0.92 6.12 -11.16
CA ILE A 272 0.06 6.87 -12.08
C ILE A 272 -0.47 8.08 -11.32
N LYS A 273 -0.03 9.28 -11.70
CA LYS A 273 -0.45 10.55 -11.11
C LYS A 273 -1.84 10.94 -11.61
N GLN A 274 -2.47 11.93 -10.95
CA GLN A 274 -3.85 12.35 -11.22
C GLN A 274 -4.08 12.90 -12.64
N ASN A 275 -3.03 13.41 -13.28
CA ASN A 275 -3.05 13.85 -14.69
C ASN A 275 -2.76 12.71 -15.69
N GLY A 276 -2.61 11.47 -15.20
CA GLY A 276 -2.23 10.29 -15.97
C GLY A 276 -0.73 10.11 -16.21
N ALA A 277 0.14 11.01 -15.74
CA ALA A 277 1.59 10.84 -15.87
C ALA A 277 2.06 9.58 -15.12
N ILE A 278 3.04 8.88 -15.69
CA ILE A 278 3.57 7.62 -15.15
C ILE A 278 4.99 7.87 -14.64
N HIS A 279 5.22 7.64 -13.35
CA HIS A 279 6.48 7.89 -12.68
C HIS A 279 7.09 6.58 -12.17
N SER A 280 8.42 6.49 -12.19
CA SER A 280 9.17 5.33 -11.69
C SER A 280 9.46 5.43 -10.19
N ASP A 281 9.34 6.61 -9.59
CA ASP A 281 9.57 6.82 -8.16
C ASP A 281 8.73 7.97 -7.58
N TRP A 282 8.72 8.06 -6.25
CA TRP A 282 8.04 9.08 -5.46
C TRP A 282 8.71 10.45 -5.53
N ASP A 283 9.97 10.52 -5.98
CA ASP A 283 10.73 11.75 -6.16
C ASP A 283 10.32 12.59 -7.38
N GLY A 284 9.35 12.10 -8.17
CA GLY A 284 8.86 12.75 -9.37
C GLY A 284 9.53 12.27 -10.66
N THR A 285 10.46 11.32 -10.61
CA THR A 285 11.14 10.78 -11.81
C THR A 285 10.14 10.13 -12.78
N PRO A 286 9.98 10.66 -14.01
CA PRO A 286 9.12 10.03 -15.02
C PRO A 286 9.60 8.61 -15.35
N LEU A 287 8.67 7.71 -15.68
CA LEU A 287 9.01 6.37 -16.16
C LEU A 287 9.43 6.43 -17.64
N ASP A 288 10.61 5.93 -17.97
CA ASP A 288 10.97 5.66 -19.36
C ASP A 288 10.21 4.42 -19.85
N LEU A 289 9.11 4.66 -20.56
CA LEU A 289 8.24 3.58 -21.06
C LEU A 289 8.96 2.65 -22.05
N GLU A 290 9.87 3.16 -22.87
CA GLU A 290 10.55 2.34 -23.87
C GLU A 290 11.63 1.47 -23.23
N ALA A 291 12.28 1.95 -22.18
CA ALA A 291 13.12 1.13 -21.32
C ALA A 291 12.30 0.10 -20.53
N TYR A 292 11.13 0.49 -19.98
CA TYR A 292 10.30 -0.42 -19.19
C TYR A 292 9.66 -1.52 -20.03
N ARG A 293 9.34 -1.28 -21.31
CA ARG A 293 8.96 -2.34 -22.26
C ARG A 293 10.01 -3.44 -22.42
N LYS A 294 11.27 -3.16 -22.06
CA LYS A 294 12.41 -4.07 -22.12
C LYS A 294 12.90 -4.46 -20.71
N VAL A 295 12.06 -4.28 -19.70
CA VAL A 295 12.39 -4.58 -18.31
C VAL A 295 12.85 -6.02 -18.15
N VAL A 296 13.88 -6.21 -17.33
CA VAL A 296 14.33 -7.54 -16.93
C VAL A 296 13.48 -8.03 -15.77
N PHE A 297 12.99 -9.26 -15.84
CA PHE A 297 12.24 -9.86 -14.75
C PHE A 297 13.17 -10.70 -13.84
N GLU A 298 12.96 -10.60 -12.53
CA GLU A 298 13.58 -11.46 -11.52
C GLU A 298 12.53 -12.13 -10.63
N PRO A 299 12.82 -13.27 -9.97
CA PRO A 299 11.92 -13.81 -8.95
C PRO A 299 11.60 -12.76 -7.88
N TYR A 300 10.37 -12.80 -7.35
CA TYR A 300 10.04 -11.90 -6.25
C TYR A 300 10.93 -12.24 -5.04
N ASP A 301 11.64 -11.23 -4.53
CA ASP A 301 12.67 -11.37 -3.50
C ASP A 301 12.11 -11.34 -2.06
N LEU A 302 10.82 -11.08 -1.92
CA LEU A 302 10.11 -11.14 -0.66
C LEU A 302 10.04 -12.57 -0.14
N ARG A 303 10.56 -12.79 1.06
CA ARG A 303 10.70 -14.11 1.68
C ARG A 303 10.57 -14.06 3.19
N TRP A 304 10.18 -15.18 3.80
CA TRP A 304 10.30 -15.38 5.24
C TRP A 304 11.78 -15.42 5.63
N ILE A 305 12.18 -14.51 6.51
CA ILE A 305 13.52 -14.41 7.08
C ILE A 305 13.57 -15.17 8.41
N GLN A 306 12.50 -15.06 9.21
CA GLN A 306 12.30 -15.84 10.42
C GLN A 306 11.06 -16.75 10.25
N PRO A 307 11.11 -18.01 10.69
CA PRO A 307 10.05 -18.98 10.41
C PRO A 307 8.71 -18.59 11.07
N SER A 308 7.62 -18.71 10.31
CA SER A 308 6.25 -18.60 10.82
C SER A 308 5.96 -19.73 11.81
N ARG A 309 5.88 -19.42 13.12
CA ARG A 309 5.73 -20.41 14.20
C ARG A 309 4.37 -21.07 14.28
N THR A 310 3.36 -20.54 13.61
CA THR A 310 1.98 -20.96 13.87
C THR A 310 1.50 -22.12 13.01
N GLY A 311 2.18 -22.52 11.94
CA GLY A 311 1.62 -23.51 11.00
C GLY A 311 0.28 -23.09 10.38
N ILE A 312 -0.19 -21.87 10.68
CA ILE A 312 -1.43 -21.23 10.23
C ILE A 312 -1.37 -20.88 8.73
N GLY A 313 -0.19 -21.00 8.10
CA GLY A 313 -0.06 -21.08 6.64
C GLY A 313 -0.89 -22.21 5.98
N LYS A 314 -1.58 -23.06 6.76
CA LYS A 314 -2.51 -24.07 6.26
C LYS A 314 -4.00 -23.83 6.53
N HIS A 315 -4.41 -22.88 7.39
CA HIS A 315 -5.80 -22.83 7.86
C HIS A 315 -6.50 -21.47 7.97
N LEU A 316 -5.92 -20.37 7.48
CA LEU A 316 -6.66 -19.12 7.28
C LEU A 316 -6.69 -18.76 5.78
N PRO A 317 -7.89 -18.62 5.15
CA PRO A 317 -8.02 -18.31 3.71
C PRO A 317 -7.37 -16.99 3.28
N PHE A 318 -6.97 -16.16 4.24
CA PHE A 318 -6.56 -14.78 4.03
C PHE A 318 -5.05 -14.59 3.86
N LEU A 319 -4.24 -15.58 4.27
CA LEU A 319 -2.77 -15.53 4.32
C LEU A 319 -2.08 -15.61 2.95
N LYS A 320 -2.77 -15.26 1.85
CA LYS A 320 -2.19 -15.26 0.49
C LYS A 320 -2.16 -13.89 -0.21
N THR A 321 -2.60 -12.79 0.41
CA THR A 321 -3.00 -11.67 -0.46
C THR A 321 -2.81 -10.26 0.04
N ALA A 322 -1.82 -9.96 0.89
CA ALA A 322 -1.82 -8.58 1.40
C ALA A 322 -0.47 -7.95 1.78
N CYS A 323 0.60 -8.70 1.99
CA CYS A 323 1.96 -8.12 1.93
C CYS A 323 3.05 -9.15 1.68
N ALA A 324 2.74 -10.45 1.59
CA ALA A 324 3.66 -11.46 1.10
C ALA A 324 2.93 -12.64 0.44
N VAL A 325 3.52 -13.14 -0.65
CA VAL A 325 3.45 -14.52 -1.18
C VAL A 325 2.08 -14.94 -1.82
N PHE A 326 1.92 -15.79 -2.85
CA PHE A 326 2.66 -16.97 -3.30
C PHE A 326 2.41 -17.32 -4.79
N HIS A 327 3.47 -17.49 -5.60
CA HIS A 327 4.03 -18.79 -6.06
C HIS A 327 5.26 -18.57 -6.94
#